data_AF-A8ZRU5-F1
#
_entry.id   AF-A8ZRU5-F1
#
_cell.length_a   1.000
_cell.length_b   1.000
_cell.length_c   1.000
_cell.angle_alpha   90.00
_cell.angle_beta   90.00
_cell.angle_gamma   90.00
#
_symmetry.space_group_name_H-M   'P 1'
#
loop_
_entity.id
_entity.type
_entity.pdbx_description
1 polymer ?
#
loop_
_entity_poly.entity_id
_entity_poly.type
_entity_poly.pdbx_seq_one_letter_code
_entity_poly.pdbx_strand_id
1 'polypeptide(L)'
;MKKNLPIMLSLVVLAAATLWFVVQANYEFLLYAVTLLVLIGIVFWLNRRFGLPAIAKWGFFFWMVLHMAGGGVYLHGTRLYDVVLVPLVGSPYDILKYDQFVHFFCYLVMTLLVFPVFKSIVAPGASRMVFAVLLVLAASSIGAVNEIIEFAAVVLFQADGVGGYHNTCIDLVANLLGAMVSTVYLAAVRAF
;
A
#
# COMPACT_ATOMS: atom_id res chain seq x y z
N MET A 1 16.75 -10.40 16.70
CA MET A 1 15.98 -9.13 16.78
C MET A 1 16.15 -8.24 15.54
N LYS A 2 17.36 -7.96 15.01
CA LYS A 2 17.56 -7.04 13.87
C LYS A 2 16.77 -7.37 12.57
N LYS A 3 16.49 -8.65 12.27
CA LYS A 3 15.79 -9.08 11.02
C LYS A 3 14.31 -8.69 10.94
N ASN A 4 13.64 -8.46 12.08
CA ASN A 4 12.22 -8.15 12.16
C ASN A 4 11.96 -6.72 12.65
N LEU A 5 13.02 -5.92 12.84
CA LEU A 5 12.91 -4.57 13.38
C LEU A 5 11.88 -3.69 12.64
N PRO A 6 11.82 -3.64 11.29
CA PRO A 6 10.84 -2.79 10.61
C PRO A 6 9.39 -3.21 10.88
N ILE A 7 9.15 -4.52 10.99
CA ILE A 7 7.81 -5.06 11.30
C ILE A 7 7.42 -4.73 12.74
N MET A 8 8.38 -4.78 13.68
CA MET A 8 8.13 -4.36 15.07
C MET A 8 7.87 -2.85 15.17
N LEU A 9 8.63 -2.03 14.43
CA LEU A 9 8.40 -0.59 14.38
C LEU A 9 7.03 -0.26 13.75
N SER A 10 6.59 -1.05 12.78
CA SER A 10 5.25 -0.93 12.18
C SER A 10 4.14 -1.12 13.22
N LEU A 11 4.29 -2.06 14.15
CA LEU A 11 3.35 -2.22 15.28
C LEU A 11 3.35 -1.02 16.22
N VAL A 12 4.53 -0.44 16.50
CA VAL A 12 4.64 0.76 17.34
C VAL A 12 3.97 1.95 16.69
N VAL A 13 4.20 2.16 15.38
CA VAL A 13 3.54 3.21 14.59
C VAL A 13 2.03 3.00 14.58
N LEU A 14 1.56 1.77 14.35
CA LEU A 14 0.13 1.47 14.37
C LEU A 14 -0.50 1.77 15.73
N ALA A 15 0.15 1.38 16.83
CA ALA A 15 -0.35 1.67 18.18
C ALA A 15 -0.44 3.18 18.44
N ALA A 16 0.60 3.93 18.09
CA ALA A 16 0.62 5.39 18.24
C ALA A 16 -0.45 6.07 17.37
N ALA A 17 -0.58 5.66 16.11
CA ALA A 17 -1.59 6.19 15.19
C ALA A 17 -3.02 5.83 15.64
N THR A 18 -3.24 4.62 16.15
CA THR A 18 -4.55 4.22 16.70
C THR A 18 -4.96 5.12 17.85
N LEU A 19 -4.05 5.39 18.80
CA LEU A 19 -4.32 6.33 19.89
C LEU A 19 -4.63 7.73 19.37
N TRP A 20 -3.89 8.18 18.36
CA TRP A 20 -4.10 9.48 17.72
C TRP A 20 -5.48 9.59 17.08
N PHE A 21 -5.92 8.57 16.33
CA PHE A 21 -7.23 8.57 15.67
C PHE A 21 -8.41 8.38 16.65
N VAL A 22 -8.20 7.69 17.77
CA VAL A 22 -9.19 7.66 18.86
C VAL A 22 -9.42 9.07 19.42
N VAL A 23 -8.34 9.83 19.66
CA VAL A 23 -8.45 11.22 20.16
C VAL A 23 -9.16 12.13 19.14
N GLN A 24 -8.97 11.90 17.85
CA GLN A 24 -9.63 12.66 16.78
C GLN A 24 -11.05 12.19 16.46
N ALA A 25 -11.54 11.10 17.10
CA ALA A 25 -12.79 10.42 16.73
C ALA A 25 -12.86 10.08 15.22
N ASN A 26 -11.72 9.71 14.62
CA ASN A 26 -11.62 9.39 13.20
C ASN A 26 -11.93 7.90 12.97
N TYR A 27 -13.23 7.56 12.87
CA TYR A 27 -13.69 6.17 12.78
C TYR A 27 -13.26 5.45 11.49
N GLU A 28 -13.16 6.18 10.38
CA GLU A 28 -12.61 5.67 9.11
C GLU A 28 -11.20 5.11 9.33
N PHE A 29 -10.30 5.89 9.93
CA PHE A 29 -8.92 5.45 10.15
C PHE A 29 -8.79 4.39 11.25
N LEU A 30 -9.79 4.26 12.14
CA LEU A 30 -9.85 3.11 13.07
C LEU A 30 -10.18 1.80 12.34
N LEU A 31 -11.04 1.82 11.31
CA LEU A 31 -11.25 0.66 10.45
C LEU A 31 -9.95 0.28 9.72
N TYR A 32 -9.23 1.27 9.20
CA TYR A 32 -7.93 1.03 8.55
C TYR A 32 -6.89 0.52 9.54
N ALA A 33 -6.88 0.97 10.80
CA ALA A 33 -5.98 0.44 11.82
C ALA A 33 -6.19 -1.07 12.08
N VAL A 34 -7.45 -1.54 12.10
CA VAL A 34 -7.76 -2.98 12.19
C VAL A 34 -7.24 -3.73 10.97
N THR A 35 -7.46 -3.19 9.77
CA THR A 35 -6.95 -3.76 8.51
C THR A 35 -5.42 -3.88 8.52
N LEU A 36 -4.73 -2.83 8.98
CA LEU A 36 -3.28 -2.80 9.07
C LEU A 36 -2.74 -3.80 10.09
N LEU A 37 -3.44 -4.02 11.20
CA LEU A 37 -3.06 -5.05 12.17
C LEU A 37 -3.05 -6.44 11.51
N VAL A 38 -4.08 -6.74 10.71
CA VAL A 38 -4.16 -7.99 9.92
C VAL A 38 -3.01 -8.04 8.91
N LEU A 39 -2.76 -6.96 8.18
CA LEU A 39 -1.70 -6.90 7.17
C LEU A 39 -0.31 -7.08 7.78
N ILE A 40 -0.02 -6.49 8.94
CA ILE A 40 1.21 -6.71 9.70
C ILE A 40 1.34 -8.20 10.08
N GLY A 41 0.25 -8.82 10.53
CA GLY A 41 0.21 -10.26 10.82
C GLY A 41 0.57 -11.10 9.60
N ILE A 42 0.02 -10.78 8.43
CA ILE A 42 0.33 -11.43 7.15
C ILE A 42 1.82 -11.22 6.79
N VAL A 43 2.33 -10.00 6.86
CA VAL A 43 3.74 -9.69 6.55
C VAL A 43 4.69 -10.43 7.50
N PHE A 44 4.35 -10.51 8.79
CA PHE A 44 5.11 -11.27 9.77
C PHE A 44 5.14 -12.76 9.43
N TRP A 45 3.97 -13.34 9.10
CA TRP A 45 3.85 -14.73 8.69
C TRP A 45 4.65 -15.03 7.41
N LEU A 46 4.50 -14.20 6.38
CA LEU A 46 5.25 -14.31 5.12
C LEU A 46 6.76 -14.20 5.35
N ASN A 47 7.22 -13.28 6.21
CA ASN A 47 8.63 -13.17 6.56
C ASN A 47 9.17 -14.41 7.27
N ARG A 48 8.38 -15.05 8.14
CA ARG A 48 8.78 -16.31 8.77
C ARG A 48 8.84 -17.47 7.77
N ARG A 49 7.96 -17.49 6.76
CA ARG A 49 7.86 -18.59 5.80
C ARG A 49 8.83 -18.47 4.62
N PHE A 50 8.98 -17.26 4.07
CA PHE A 50 9.70 -17.02 2.82
C PHE A 50 10.94 -16.13 2.97
N GLY A 51 11.20 -15.58 4.16
CA GLY A 51 12.37 -14.75 4.40
C GLY A 51 12.36 -13.46 3.58
N LEU A 52 11.38 -12.57 3.85
CA LEU A 52 11.19 -11.34 3.08
C LEU A 52 12.46 -10.45 3.08
N PRO A 53 12.79 -9.83 1.93
CA PRO A 53 13.98 -9.00 1.80
C PRO A 53 13.88 -7.74 2.68
N ALA A 54 15.03 -7.22 3.12
CA ALA A 54 15.07 -6.06 4.01
C ALA A 54 14.40 -4.82 3.41
N ILE A 55 14.58 -4.59 2.10
CA ILE A 55 13.97 -3.47 1.37
C ILE A 55 12.43 -3.52 1.43
N ALA A 56 11.82 -4.70 1.31
CA ALA A 56 10.36 -4.84 1.38
C ALA A 56 9.83 -4.51 2.79
N LYS A 57 10.53 -4.95 3.83
CA LYS A 57 10.14 -4.70 5.22
C LYS A 57 10.28 -3.23 5.62
N TRP A 58 11.36 -2.57 5.20
CA TRP A 58 11.52 -1.13 5.41
C TRP A 58 10.53 -0.33 4.57
N GLY A 59 10.32 -0.72 3.31
CA GLY A 59 9.29 -0.12 2.47
C GLY A 59 7.90 -0.20 3.11
N PHE A 60 7.54 -1.36 3.67
CA PHE A 60 6.27 -1.54 4.38
C PHE A 60 6.16 -0.63 5.60
N PHE A 61 7.21 -0.51 6.40
CA PHE A 61 7.25 0.43 7.52
C PHE A 61 7.06 1.89 7.07
N PHE A 62 7.79 2.34 6.06
CA PHE A 62 7.66 3.71 5.56
C PHE A 62 6.30 3.97 4.94
N TRP A 63 5.74 3.00 4.21
CA TRP A 63 4.40 3.09 3.67
C TRP A 63 3.38 3.26 4.78
N MET A 64 3.47 2.49 5.86
CA MET A 64 2.58 2.66 7.02
C MET A 64 2.67 4.07 7.61
N VAL A 65 3.88 4.63 7.75
CA VAL A 65 4.03 6.01 8.25
C VAL A 65 3.34 7.00 7.31
N LEU A 66 3.54 6.88 6.01
CA LEU A 66 2.91 7.75 5.01
C LEU A 66 1.38 7.61 5.02
N HIS A 67 0.86 6.38 5.09
CA HIS A 67 -0.57 6.10 5.11
C HIS A 67 -1.25 6.68 6.37
N MET A 68 -0.62 6.51 7.55
CA MET A 68 -1.13 7.13 8.78
C MET A 68 -1.05 8.65 8.75
N ALA A 69 0.01 9.22 8.17
CA ALA A 69 0.11 10.67 7.99
C ALA A 69 -0.99 11.21 7.05
N GLY A 70 -1.31 10.48 5.97
CA GLY A 70 -2.32 10.89 5.00
C GLY A 70 -3.68 11.21 5.61
N GLY A 71 -4.13 10.40 6.58
CA GLY A 71 -5.41 10.60 7.27
C GLY A 71 -5.39 11.55 8.46
N GLY A 72 -4.26 11.63 9.15
CA GLY A 72 -4.16 12.39 10.41
C GLY A 72 -3.61 13.81 10.26
N VAL A 73 -2.86 14.09 9.18
CA VAL A 73 -2.24 15.39 8.95
C VAL A 73 -3.13 16.25 8.06
N TYR A 74 -3.24 17.53 8.42
CA TYR A 74 -3.94 18.54 7.64
C TYR A 74 -2.99 19.70 7.31
N LEU A 75 -2.96 20.11 6.04
CA LEU A 75 -2.21 21.26 5.56
C LEU A 75 -3.20 22.36 5.19
N HIS A 76 -3.18 23.49 5.91
CA HIS A 76 -4.10 24.62 5.69
C HIS A 76 -5.59 24.22 5.69
N GLY A 77 -5.97 23.21 6.48
CA GLY A 77 -7.34 22.70 6.56
C GLY A 77 -7.66 21.60 5.55
N THR A 78 -6.78 21.30 4.60
CA THR A 78 -6.92 20.19 3.65
C THR A 78 -6.27 18.94 4.23
N ARG A 79 -7.01 17.82 4.30
CA ARG A 79 -6.45 16.52 4.71
C ARG A 79 -5.33 16.13 3.74
N LEU A 80 -4.23 15.59 4.27
CA LEU A 80 -3.01 15.37 3.48
C LEU A 80 -3.29 14.49 2.24
N TYR A 81 -4.16 13.48 2.36
CA TYR A 81 -4.61 12.67 1.23
C TYR A 81 -5.19 13.46 0.05
N ASP A 82 -5.88 14.55 0.33
CA ASP A 82 -6.58 15.36 -0.68
C ASP A 82 -5.67 16.44 -1.30
N VAL A 83 -4.41 16.56 -0.85
CA VAL A 83 -3.46 17.54 -1.37
C VAL A 83 -2.96 17.11 -2.75
N VAL A 84 -3.25 17.92 -3.78
CA VAL A 84 -2.68 17.80 -5.12
C VAL A 84 -1.20 18.19 -5.09
N LEU A 85 -0.31 17.21 -5.32
CA LEU A 85 1.14 17.46 -5.27
C LEU A 85 1.62 18.19 -6.53
N VAL A 86 1.05 17.84 -7.69
CA VAL A 86 1.38 18.45 -8.98
C VAL A 86 0.08 18.68 -9.77
N PRO A 87 -0.37 19.94 -9.92
CA PRO A 87 -1.63 20.23 -10.61
C PRO A 87 -1.45 20.12 -12.13
N LEU A 88 -1.75 18.95 -12.69
CA LEU A 88 -1.58 18.67 -14.13
C LEU A 88 -2.87 18.75 -14.96
N VAL A 89 -4.01 18.32 -14.41
CA VAL A 89 -5.26 18.13 -15.15
C VAL A 89 -6.38 19.02 -14.63
N GLY A 90 -6.61 19.01 -13.31
CA GLY A 90 -7.71 19.73 -12.66
C GLY A 90 -8.97 18.89 -12.49
N SER A 91 -9.87 19.38 -11.64
CA SER A 91 -11.15 18.75 -11.31
C SER A 91 -12.01 18.45 -12.56
N PRO A 92 -12.67 17.28 -12.64
CA PRO A 92 -12.81 16.24 -11.60
C PRO A 92 -11.71 15.16 -11.62
N TYR A 93 -10.66 15.32 -12.44
CA TYR A 93 -9.60 14.33 -12.62
C TYR A 93 -8.30 14.80 -11.97
N ASP A 94 -8.37 15.33 -10.75
CA ASP A 94 -7.18 15.69 -10.00
C ASP A 94 -6.31 14.45 -9.77
N ILE A 95 -5.24 14.35 -10.55
CA ILE A 95 -4.23 13.30 -10.47
C ILE A 95 -3.04 13.76 -9.63
N LEU A 96 -2.23 12.80 -9.20
CA LEU A 96 -1.03 13.04 -8.39
C LEU A 96 -1.36 13.76 -7.07
N LYS A 97 -2.48 13.41 -6.43
CA LYS A 97 -2.67 13.73 -5.02
C LYS A 97 -1.68 12.92 -4.19
N TYR A 98 -1.49 13.32 -2.93
CA TYR A 98 -0.73 12.54 -1.96
C TYR A 98 -1.23 11.09 -1.91
N ASP A 99 -2.54 10.89 -2.07
CA ASP A 99 -3.18 9.59 -2.18
C ASP A 99 -2.57 8.70 -3.26
N GLN A 100 -2.58 9.15 -4.52
CA GLN A 100 -2.00 8.38 -5.63
C GLN A 100 -0.50 8.13 -5.44
N PHE A 101 0.22 9.04 -4.78
CA PHE A 101 1.62 8.80 -4.42
C PHE A 101 1.77 7.66 -3.40
N VAL A 102 0.94 7.65 -2.34
CA VAL A 102 0.94 6.59 -1.33
C VAL A 102 0.52 5.26 -1.94
N HIS A 103 -0.46 5.25 -2.84
CA HIS A 103 -0.84 4.08 -3.63
C HIS A 103 0.34 3.58 -4.46
N PHE A 104 0.92 4.41 -5.33
CA PHE A 104 2.10 4.03 -6.11
C PHE A 104 3.22 3.44 -5.24
N PHE A 105 3.53 4.08 -4.11
CA PHE A 105 4.53 3.59 -3.17
C PHE A 105 4.14 2.27 -2.50
N CYS A 106 2.87 2.11 -2.11
CA CYS A 106 2.31 0.88 -1.56
C CYS A 106 2.57 -0.29 -2.52
N TYR A 107 2.25 -0.13 -3.80
CA TYR A 107 2.34 -1.22 -4.77
C TYR A 107 3.76 -1.49 -5.28
N LEU A 108 4.67 -0.52 -5.15
CA LEU A 108 6.10 -0.82 -5.21
C LEU A 108 6.47 -1.86 -4.14
N VAL A 109 6.02 -1.63 -2.90
CA VAL A 109 6.32 -2.47 -1.74
C VAL A 109 5.58 -3.81 -1.80
N MET A 110 4.28 -3.83 -2.14
CA MET A 110 3.49 -5.05 -2.23
C MET A 110 4.09 -6.04 -3.23
N THR A 111 4.60 -5.55 -4.36
CA THR A 111 5.33 -6.37 -5.33
C THR A 111 6.56 -7.03 -4.71
N LEU A 112 7.35 -6.30 -3.92
CA LEU A 112 8.53 -6.86 -3.23
C LEU A 112 8.15 -7.85 -2.12
N LEU A 113 6.98 -7.68 -1.49
CA LEU A 113 6.47 -8.58 -0.46
C LEU A 113 5.94 -9.89 -1.07
N VAL A 114 5.24 -9.81 -2.21
CA VAL A 114 4.66 -10.97 -2.90
C VAL A 114 5.71 -11.76 -3.68
N PHE A 115 6.75 -11.10 -4.19
CA PHE A 115 7.76 -11.72 -5.05
C PHE A 115 8.37 -13.03 -4.50
N PRO A 116 8.84 -13.13 -3.24
CA PRO A 116 9.38 -14.38 -2.70
C PRO A 116 8.36 -15.52 -2.66
N VAL A 117 7.09 -15.21 -2.41
CA VAL A 117 5.98 -16.18 -2.43
C VAL A 117 5.78 -16.68 -3.86
N PHE A 118 5.66 -15.74 -4.80
CA PHE A 118 5.45 -16.04 -6.21
C PHE A 118 6.61 -16.86 -6.80
N LYS A 119 7.85 -16.50 -6.47
CA LYS A 119 9.04 -17.24 -6.88
C LYS A 119 9.04 -18.68 -6.36
N SER A 120 8.47 -18.93 -5.17
CA SER A 120 8.47 -20.26 -4.55
C SER A 120 7.53 -21.28 -5.21
N ILE A 121 6.56 -20.81 -6.01
CA ILE A 121 5.55 -21.66 -6.66
C ILE A 121 5.73 -21.79 -8.17
N VAL A 122 6.78 -21.18 -8.72
CA VAL A 122 7.03 -21.16 -10.18
C VAL A 122 7.84 -22.37 -10.60
N ALA A 123 7.40 -22.99 -11.70
CA ALA A 123 8.06 -24.16 -12.26
C ALA A 123 9.47 -23.81 -12.82
N PRO A 124 10.44 -24.74 -12.71
CA PRO A 124 11.73 -24.59 -13.39
C PRO A 124 11.56 -24.36 -14.89
N GLY A 125 12.31 -23.41 -15.45
CA GLY A 125 12.25 -23.09 -16.88
C GLY A 125 11.07 -22.21 -17.32
N ALA A 126 10.25 -21.70 -16.38
CA ALA A 126 9.19 -20.77 -16.70
C ALA A 126 9.71 -19.49 -17.39
N SER A 127 8.92 -18.97 -18.33
CA SER A 127 9.24 -17.72 -19.03
C SER A 127 9.32 -16.55 -18.05
N ARG A 128 10.46 -15.83 -18.06
CA ARG A 128 10.67 -14.63 -17.24
C ARG A 128 9.65 -13.53 -17.53
N MET A 129 9.22 -13.41 -18.79
CA MET A 129 8.22 -12.42 -19.18
C MET A 129 6.85 -12.78 -18.60
N VAL A 130 6.46 -14.05 -18.70
CA VAL A 130 5.18 -14.53 -18.12
C VAL A 130 5.20 -14.36 -16.61
N PHE A 131 6.31 -14.71 -15.96
CA PHE A 131 6.49 -14.48 -14.52
C PHE A 131 6.32 -13.01 -14.14
N ALA A 132 6.97 -12.10 -14.87
CA ALA A 132 6.89 -10.66 -14.62
C ALA A 132 5.45 -10.14 -14.78
N VAL A 133 4.74 -10.51 -15.85
CA VAL A 133 3.34 -10.11 -16.07
C VAL A 133 2.44 -10.61 -14.94
N LEU A 134 2.55 -11.88 -14.57
CA LEU A 134 1.73 -12.45 -13.50
C LEU A 134 2.06 -11.82 -12.13
N LEU A 135 3.32 -11.47 -11.88
CA LEU A 135 3.71 -10.77 -10.66
C LEU A 135 3.07 -9.37 -10.59
N VAL A 136 3.08 -8.61 -11.68
CA VAL A 136 2.42 -7.30 -11.77
C VAL A 136 0.93 -7.44 -11.48
N LEU A 137 0.25 -8.39 -12.14
CA LEU A 137 -1.19 -8.62 -11.95
C LEU A 137 -1.51 -9.07 -10.52
N ALA A 138 -0.70 -9.95 -9.93
CA ALA A 138 -0.90 -10.40 -8.57
C ALA A 138 -0.73 -9.24 -7.57
N ALA A 139 0.34 -8.45 -7.70
CA ALA A 139 0.57 -7.32 -6.81
C ALA A 139 -0.50 -6.23 -6.97
N SER A 140 -0.86 -5.85 -8.20
CA SER A 140 -1.88 -4.82 -8.43
C SER A 140 -3.29 -5.26 -8.03
N SER A 141 -3.60 -6.57 -8.05
CA SER A 141 -4.90 -7.09 -7.59
C SER A 141 -5.17 -6.90 -6.10
N ILE A 142 -4.11 -6.74 -5.27
CA ILE A 142 -4.24 -6.33 -3.87
C ILE A 142 -4.90 -4.94 -3.79
N GLY A 143 -4.76 -4.12 -4.84
CA GLY A 143 -5.51 -2.89 -5.11
C GLY A 143 -6.99 -3.04 -4.91
N ALA A 144 -7.59 -4.03 -5.57
CA ALA A 144 -9.03 -4.25 -5.47
C ALA A 144 -9.48 -4.56 -4.04
N VAL A 145 -8.66 -5.25 -3.24
CA VAL A 145 -8.95 -5.50 -1.83
C VAL A 145 -8.91 -4.21 -1.02
N ASN A 146 -7.95 -3.32 -1.30
CA ASN A 146 -7.89 -1.99 -0.69
C ASN A 146 -9.16 -1.17 -0.99
N GLU A 147 -9.57 -1.10 -2.26
CA GLU A 147 -10.79 -0.39 -2.68
C GLU A 147 -12.07 -0.96 -2.02
N ILE A 148 -12.14 -2.28 -1.80
CA ILE A 148 -13.26 -2.90 -1.08
C ILE A 148 -13.30 -2.42 0.38
N ILE A 149 -12.14 -2.23 1.01
CA ILE A 149 -12.04 -1.75 2.41
C ILE A 149 -12.41 -0.27 2.49
N GLU A 150 -11.98 0.55 1.54
CA GLU A 150 -12.41 1.95 1.42
C GLU A 150 -13.91 2.06 1.16
N PHE A 151 -14.45 1.22 0.28
CA PHE A 151 -15.89 1.15 0.06
C PHE A 151 -16.64 0.79 1.37
N ALA A 152 -16.11 -0.13 2.17
CA ALA A 152 -16.68 -0.41 3.49
C ALA A 152 -16.62 0.81 4.42
N ALA A 153 -15.55 1.60 4.36
CA ALA A 153 -15.44 2.84 5.13
C ALA A 153 -16.51 3.87 4.72
N VAL A 154 -16.78 4.03 3.43
CA VAL A 154 -17.86 4.89 2.91
C VAL A 154 -19.22 4.41 3.43
N VAL A 155 -19.50 3.11 3.34
CA VAL A 155 -20.80 2.55 3.75
C VAL A 155 -21.03 2.63 5.25
N LEU A 156 -19.99 2.37 6.06
CA LEU A 156 -20.11 2.25 7.51
C LEU A 156 -19.95 3.59 8.24
N PHE A 157 -19.12 4.49 7.71
CA PHE A 157 -18.68 5.70 8.41
C PHE A 157 -18.86 6.99 7.61
N GLN A 158 -19.45 6.92 6.40
CA GLN A 158 -19.59 8.08 5.52
C GLN A 158 -18.25 8.77 5.24
N ALA A 159 -17.21 7.95 5.06
CA ALA A 159 -15.86 8.43 4.76
C ALA A 159 -15.84 9.35 3.53
N ASP A 160 -15.11 10.45 3.63
CA ASP A 160 -14.94 11.43 2.57
C ASP A 160 -13.62 11.23 1.82
N GLY A 161 -13.60 11.57 0.52
CA GLY A 161 -12.39 11.59 -0.30
C GLY A 161 -11.76 10.22 -0.62
N VAL A 162 -12.49 9.13 -0.38
CA VAL A 162 -12.15 7.77 -0.83
C VAL A 162 -13.31 7.20 -1.65
N GLY A 163 -13.00 6.23 -2.51
CA GLY A 163 -13.99 5.57 -3.38
C GLY A 163 -14.60 6.49 -4.46
N GLY A 164 -15.73 6.04 -5.02
CA GLY A 164 -16.29 6.64 -6.23
C GLY A 164 -15.51 6.25 -7.49
N TYR A 165 -16.15 6.32 -8.65
CA TYR A 165 -15.60 5.76 -9.89
C TYR A 165 -14.24 6.37 -10.26
N HIS A 166 -14.12 7.70 -10.24
CA HIS A 166 -12.90 8.38 -10.67
C HIS A 166 -11.71 8.15 -9.73
N ASN A 167 -11.90 8.27 -8.40
CA ASN A 167 -10.82 8.05 -7.43
C ASN A 167 -10.30 6.62 -7.56
N THR A 168 -11.19 5.63 -7.39
CA THR A 168 -10.85 4.21 -7.46
C THR A 168 -10.15 3.85 -8.77
N CYS A 169 -10.61 4.36 -9.92
CA CYS A 169 -9.92 4.09 -11.19
C CYS A 169 -8.51 4.69 -11.23
N ILE A 170 -8.32 5.91 -10.74
CA ILE A 170 -7.01 6.58 -10.70
C ILE A 170 -6.08 5.85 -9.71
N ASP A 171 -6.60 5.38 -8.58
CA ASP A 171 -5.84 4.63 -7.58
C ASP A 171 -5.40 3.28 -8.13
N LEU A 172 -6.28 2.56 -8.83
CA LEU A 172 -5.91 1.32 -9.53
C LEU A 172 -4.83 1.55 -10.59
N VAL A 173 -4.82 2.70 -11.27
CA VAL A 173 -3.73 3.08 -12.18
C VAL A 173 -2.43 3.30 -11.40
N ALA A 174 -2.45 4.03 -10.28
CA ALA A 174 -1.27 4.23 -9.43
C ALA A 174 -0.72 2.89 -8.89
N ASN A 175 -1.62 1.99 -8.49
CA ASN A 175 -1.30 0.63 -8.03
C ASN A 175 -0.59 -0.18 -9.12
N LEU A 176 -1.13 -0.16 -10.34
CA LEU A 176 -0.54 -0.84 -11.49
C LEU A 176 0.86 -0.30 -11.81
N LEU A 177 1.02 1.03 -11.85
CA LEU A 177 2.31 1.66 -12.13
C LEU A 177 3.35 1.33 -11.06
N GLY A 178 2.98 1.35 -9.77
CA GLY A 178 3.86 0.94 -8.68
C GLY A 178 4.32 -0.52 -8.83
N ALA A 179 3.39 -1.42 -9.17
CA ALA A 179 3.72 -2.82 -9.40
C ALA A 179 4.65 -3.04 -10.59
N MET A 180 4.42 -2.33 -11.70
CA MET A 180 5.28 -2.38 -12.89
C MET A 180 6.71 -1.92 -12.58
N VAL A 181 6.88 -0.77 -11.92
CA VAL A 181 8.21 -0.23 -11.60
C VAL A 181 8.99 -1.18 -10.69
N SER A 182 8.35 -1.74 -9.67
CA SER A 182 8.98 -2.70 -8.76
C SER A 182 9.36 -4.01 -9.46
N THR A 183 8.53 -4.48 -10.40
CA THR A 183 8.84 -5.65 -11.22
C THR A 183 10.02 -5.38 -12.16
N VAL A 184 10.10 -4.20 -12.78
CA VAL A 184 11.26 -3.79 -13.59
C VAL A 184 12.53 -3.72 -12.74
N TYR A 185 12.43 -3.18 -11.51
CA TYR A 185 13.54 -3.19 -10.56
C TYR A 185 14.03 -4.61 -10.26
N LEU A 186 13.11 -5.54 -9.96
CA LEU A 186 13.43 -6.96 -9.71
C LEU A 186 14.11 -7.62 -10.93
N ALA A 187 13.64 -7.32 -12.14
CA ALA A 187 14.26 -7.78 -13.37
C ALA A 187 15.68 -7.24 -13.55
N ALA A 188 15.90 -5.95 -13.29
CA ALA A 188 17.18 -5.26 -13.42
C ALA A 188 18.24 -5.81 -12.45
N VAL A 189 17.85 -6.14 -11.21
CA VAL A 189 18.76 -6.77 -10.24
C VAL A 189 18.91 -8.29 -10.42
N ARG A 190 18.42 -8.84 -11.55
CA ARG A 190 18.47 -10.26 -11.91
C ARG A 190 17.87 -11.18 -10.84
N ALA A 191 16.75 -10.77 -10.24
CA ALA A 191 16.07 -11.57 -9.23
C ALA A 191 15.30 -12.77 -9.81
N PHE A 192 15.01 -12.77 -11.12
CA PHE A 192 14.27 -13.81 -11.85
C PHE A 192 15.11 -15.06 -12.16
#